data_AF-A0A7C2Y0X9-F1
#
_entry.id   AF-A0A7C2Y0X9-F1
#
_cell.length_a   1.000
_cell.length_b   1.000
_cell.length_c   1.000
_cell.angle_alpha   90.00
_cell.angle_beta   90.00
_cell.angle_gamma   90.00
#
_symmetry.space_group_name_H-M   'P 1'
#
loop_
_entity.id
_entity.type
_entity.pdbx_description
1 polymer ?
#
loop_
_entity_poly.entity_id
_entity_poly.type
_entity_poly.pdbx_seq_one_letter_code
_entity_poly.pdbx_strand_id
1 'polypeptide(L)'
;MSSFREFTKPLQIKLHQLYANLAPRFSRPVNKFIQQMVFGILKSSSVQLNSIGRSLQEKISLKKVTQRLGAHLGKPGLWQEISTATVAMQTASLRQCGFVIVDLSDIAKTYAQKMEGLVGVYDGSEGDTAVFIRIKCEN
;
A
#
# COMPACT_ATOMS: atom_id res chain seq x y z
N MET A 1 8.18 9.90 -17.34
CA MET A 1 7.79 9.56 -15.96
C MET A 1 6.42 10.15 -15.77
N SER A 2 5.40 9.32 -15.53
CA SER A 2 4.02 9.79 -15.39
C SER A 2 3.95 10.84 -14.27
N SER A 3 3.37 11.99 -14.58
CA SER A 3 3.48 13.19 -13.75
C SER A 3 2.25 13.30 -12.84
N PHE A 4 2.45 13.53 -11.54
CA PHE A 4 1.35 13.82 -10.60
C PHE A 4 0.56 15.09 -10.96
N ARG A 5 0.98 15.84 -12.00
CA ARG A 5 0.26 16.98 -12.56
C ARG A 5 -1.18 16.66 -12.98
N GLU A 6 -1.48 15.39 -13.25
CA GLU A 6 -2.83 14.93 -13.62
C GLU A 6 -3.81 14.89 -12.44
N PHE A 7 -3.31 14.95 -11.20
CA PHE A 7 -4.16 14.94 -10.00
C PHE A 7 -4.59 16.35 -9.58
N THR A 8 -5.60 16.45 -8.72
CA THR A 8 -6.03 17.74 -8.16
C THR A 8 -4.92 18.40 -7.34
N LYS A 9 -4.88 19.75 -7.29
CA LYS A 9 -3.88 20.50 -6.53
C LYS A 9 -3.80 20.11 -5.05
N PRO A 10 -4.93 19.92 -4.32
CA PRO A 10 -4.87 19.45 -2.94
C PRO A 10 -4.20 18.08 -2.80
N LEU A 11 -4.47 17.16 -3.73
CA LEU A 11 -3.84 15.85 -3.72
C LEU A 11 -2.34 15.93 -4.02
N GLN A 12 -1.93 16.78 -4.96
CA GLN A 12 -0.51 17.03 -5.24
C GLN A 12 0.24 17.54 -4.00
N ILE A 13 -0.37 18.48 -3.25
CA ILE A 13 0.22 19.03 -2.02
C ILE A 13 0.37 17.95 -0.95
N LYS A 14 -0.69 17.16 -0.71
CA LYS A 14 -0.64 16.05 0.27
C LYS A 14 0.43 15.02 -0.09
N LEU A 15 0.51 14.64 -1.36
CA LEU A 15 1.53 13.71 -1.85
C LEU A 15 2.94 14.29 -1.71
N HIS A 16 3.13 15.57 -2.02
CA HIS A 16 4.41 16.23 -1.83
C HIS A 16 4.85 16.22 -0.35
N GLN A 17 3.94 16.57 0.57
CA GLN A 17 4.20 16.51 2.01
C GLN A 17 4.53 15.09 2.47
N LEU A 18 3.79 14.08 2.00
CA LEU A 18 4.06 12.68 2.30
C LEU A 18 5.48 12.29 1.83
N TYR A 19 5.81 12.55 0.57
CA TYR A 19 7.10 12.15 0.00
C TYR A 19 8.27 12.94 0.61
N ALA A 20 8.12 14.23 0.93
CA ALA A 20 9.17 15.02 1.57
C ALA A 20 9.55 14.44 2.94
N ASN A 21 8.58 13.90 3.68
CA ASN A 21 8.81 13.29 4.99
C ASN A 21 9.36 11.85 4.92
N LEU A 22 9.00 11.09 3.87
CA LEU A 22 9.52 9.74 3.64
C LEU A 22 10.90 9.75 2.99
N ALA A 23 11.19 10.71 2.11
CA ALA A 23 12.40 10.72 1.28
C ALA A 23 13.71 10.56 2.06
N PRO A 24 13.93 11.22 3.21
CA PRO A 24 15.17 11.08 3.98
C PRO A 24 15.38 9.70 4.60
N ARG A 25 14.31 8.91 4.77
CA ARG A 25 14.34 7.61 5.45
C ARG A 25 14.71 6.45 4.54
N PHE A 26 14.64 6.64 3.23
CA PHE A 26 14.79 5.57 2.26
C PHE A 26 15.81 5.90 1.18
N SER A 27 16.40 4.85 0.61
CA SER A 27 17.27 5.00 -0.55
C SER A 27 16.48 5.51 -1.77
N ARG A 28 17.18 6.13 -2.73
CA ARG A 28 16.57 6.62 -3.98
C ARG A 28 15.73 5.56 -4.71
N PRO A 29 16.16 4.29 -4.86
CA PRO A 29 15.35 3.25 -5.48
C PRO A 29 14.04 2.96 -4.74
N VAL A 30 14.08 2.92 -3.41
CA VAL A 30 12.89 2.66 -2.58
C VAL A 30 11.92 3.84 -2.65
N ASN A 31 12.42 5.08 -2.59
CA ASN A 31 11.59 6.27 -2.78
C ASN A 31 10.89 6.28 -4.15
N LYS A 32 11.62 5.92 -5.21
CA LYS A 32 11.04 5.77 -6.55
C LYS A 32 9.95 4.71 -6.56
N PHE A 33 10.20 3.55 -5.94
CA PHE A 33 9.21 2.50 -5.82
C PHE A 33 7.93 2.97 -5.10
N ILE A 34 8.06 3.62 -3.94
CA ILE A 34 6.93 4.16 -3.17
C ILE A 34 6.10 5.13 -4.03
N GLN A 35 6.77 6.08 -4.70
CA GLN A 35 6.10 7.03 -5.58
C GLN A 35 5.37 6.34 -6.74
N GLN A 36 5.98 5.33 -7.36
CA GLN A 36 5.37 4.57 -8.44
C GLN A 36 4.14 3.78 -7.97
N MET A 37 4.22 3.14 -6.80
CA MET A 37 3.09 2.40 -6.24
C MET A 37 1.93 3.32 -5.91
N VAL A 38 2.18 4.42 -5.19
CA VAL A 38 1.12 5.39 -4.82
C VAL A 38 0.52 6.03 -6.07
N PHE A 39 1.35 6.47 -7.03
CA PHE A 39 0.84 6.99 -8.31
C PHE A 39 -0.05 5.97 -9.02
N GLY A 40 0.45 4.74 -9.17
CA GLY A 40 -0.24 3.74 -9.97
C GLY A 40 -1.51 3.21 -9.31
N ILE A 41 -1.56 3.12 -7.97
CA ILE A 41 -2.79 2.81 -7.25
C ILE A 41 -3.83 3.92 -7.47
N LEU A 42 -3.43 5.19 -7.29
CA LEU A 42 -4.35 6.33 -7.50
C LEU A 42 -4.83 6.42 -8.94
N LYS A 43 -3.96 6.14 -9.93
CA LYS A 43 -4.29 6.25 -11.35
C LYS A 43 -5.13 5.07 -11.85
N SER A 44 -4.85 3.85 -11.38
CA SER A 44 -5.54 2.64 -11.82
C SER A 44 -6.73 2.24 -10.95
N SER A 45 -6.88 2.85 -9.77
CA SER A 45 -7.83 2.44 -8.72
C SER A 45 -7.72 0.93 -8.41
N SER A 46 -6.51 0.38 -8.48
CA SER A 46 -6.25 -1.05 -8.35
C SER A 46 -4.95 -1.32 -7.62
N VAL A 47 -4.93 -2.40 -6.84
CA VAL A 47 -3.73 -2.92 -6.17
C VAL A 47 -2.96 -3.94 -7.03
N GLN A 48 -3.50 -4.32 -8.20
CA GLN A 48 -2.87 -5.30 -9.07
C GLN A 48 -1.66 -4.70 -9.78
N LEU A 49 -0.49 -5.36 -9.68
CA LEU A 49 0.75 -4.88 -10.30
C LEU A 49 0.64 -4.67 -11.81
N ASN A 50 -0.15 -5.47 -12.53
CA ASN A 50 -0.37 -5.27 -13.97
C ASN A 50 -1.09 -3.94 -14.25
N SER A 51 -2.13 -3.60 -13.49
CA SER A 51 -2.89 -2.36 -13.61
C SER A 51 -2.03 -1.15 -13.23
N ILE A 52 -1.31 -1.25 -12.11
CA ILE A 52 -0.33 -0.26 -11.66
C ILE A 52 0.74 -0.07 -12.74
N GLY A 53 1.36 -1.14 -13.23
CA GLY A 53 2.43 -1.09 -14.22
C GLY A 53 2.02 -0.44 -15.54
N ARG A 54 0.79 -0.72 -16.03
CA ARG A 54 0.23 -0.04 -17.21
C ARG A 54 0.05 1.46 -16.99
N SER A 55 -0.41 1.85 -15.81
CA SER A 55 -0.64 3.26 -15.47
C SER A 55 0.65 4.10 -15.41
N LEU A 56 1.80 3.47 -15.15
CA LEU A 56 3.11 4.14 -15.09
C LEU A 56 3.65 4.55 -16.47
N GLN A 57 3.14 3.94 -17.55
CA GLN A 57 3.53 4.22 -18.94
C GLN A 57 5.05 4.25 -19.16
N GLU A 58 5.77 3.28 -18.58
CA GLU A 58 7.22 3.16 -18.77
C GLU A 58 7.55 2.57 -20.16
N LYS A 59 8.70 2.97 -20.71
CA LYS A 59 9.16 2.51 -22.04
C LYS A 59 9.57 1.03 -22.08
N ILE A 60 9.87 0.45 -20.92
CA ILE A 60 10.24 -0.97 -20.80
C ILE A 60 8.99 -1.85 -20.81
N SER A 61 9.16 -3.15 -21.10
CA SER A 61 8.03 -4.08 -21.14
C SER A 61 7.29 -4.16 -19.79
N LEU A 62 5.97 -4.34 -19.85
CA LEU A 62 5.11 -4.47 -18.66
C LEU A 62 5.61 -5.60 -17.73
N LYS A 63 6.12 -6.70 -18.30
CA LYS A 63 6.75 -7.80 -17.54
C LYS A 63 7.92 -7.29 -16.69
N LYS A 64 8.82 -6.47 -17.25
CA LYS A 64 9.97 -5.92 -16.49
C LYS A 64 9.52 -4.92 -15.41
N VAL A 65 8.50 -4.10 -15.70
CA VAL A 65 7.93 -3.17 -14.71
C VAL A 65 7.37 -3.95 -13.52
N THR A 66 6.49 -4.91 -13.78
CA THR A 66 5.83 -5.71 -12.75
C THR A 66 6.83 -6.55 -11.96
N GLN A 67 7.83 -7.15 -12.61
CA GLN A 67 8.91 -7.86 -11.93
C GLN A 67 9.70 -6.94 -10.99
N ARG A 68 10.05 -5.72 -11.42
CA ARG A 68 10.75 -4.74 -10.58
C ARG A 68 9.91 -4.29 -9.38
N LEU A 69 8.63 -3.97 -9.60
CA LEU A 69 7.72 -3.58 -8.53
C LEU A 69 7.51 -4.74 -7.53
N GLY A 70 7.33 -5.96 -8.04
CA GLY A 70 7.20 -7.16 -7.23
C GLY A 70 8.46 -7.47 -6.40
N ALA A 71 9.65 -7.30 -6.98
CA ALA A 71 10.91 -7.48 -6.26
C ALA A 71 11.06 -6.50 -5.08
N HIS A 72 10.62 -5.24 -5.25
CA HIS A 72 10.58 -4.29 -4.14
C HIS A 72 9.53 -4.66 -3.09
N LEU A 73 8.32 -5.10 -3.49
CA LEU A 73 7.28 -5.56 -2.56
C LEU A 73 7.73 -6.77 -1.72
N GLY A 74 8.47 -7.70 -2.32
CA GLY A 74 9.00 -8.86 -1.64
C GLY A 74 10.26 -8.60 -0.80
N LYS A 75 10.72 -7.35 -0.70
CA LYS A 75 11.92 -7.02 0.08
C LYS A 75 11.62 -7.19 1.58
N PRO A 76 12.35 -8.07 2.29
CA PRO A 76 12.16 -8.25 3.74
C PRO A 76 12.34 -6.94 4.49
N GLY A 77 11.50 -6.70 5.50
CA GLY A 77 11.58 -5.51 6.37
C GLY A 77 10.98 -4.23 5.76
N LEU A 78 10.82 -4.14 4.44
CA LEU A 78 10.43 -2.89 3.80
C LEU A 78 9.02 -2.43 4.21
N TRP A 79 8.07 -3.36 4.38
CA TRP A 79 6.72 -2.99 4.80
C TRP A 79 6.70 -2.46 6.24
N GLN A 80 7.50 -3.05 7.14
CA GLN A 80 7.65 -2.61 8.53
C GLN A 80 8.28 -1.21 8.58
N GLU A 81 9.34 -0.99 7.80
CA GLU A 81 10.01 0.31 7.71
C GLU A 81 9.04 1.40 7.20
N ILE A 82 8.29 1.12 6.13
CA ILE A 82 7.29 2.07 5.59
C ILE A 82 6.19 2.36 6.62
N SER A 83 5.68 1.33 7.28
CA SER A 83 4.63 1.47 8.29
C SER A 83 5.11 2.31 9.47
N THR A 84 6.30 1.99 9.99
CA THR A 84 6.94 2.72 11.11
C THR A 84 7.19 4.18 10.74
N ALA A 85 7.72 4.44 9.54
CA ALA A 85 7.92 5.79 9.04
C ALA A 85 6.61 6.57 8.94
N THR A 86 5.54 5.92 8.47
CA THR A 86 4.21 6.53 8.31
C THR A 86 3.60 6.88 9.67
N VAL A 87 3.64 5.97 10.64
CA VAL A 87 3.17 6.22 12.02
C VAL A 87 3.96 7.34 12.67
N ALA A 88 5.29 7.34 12.53
CA ALA A 88 6.15 8.39 13.09
C ALA A 88 5.81 9.78 12.54
N MET A 89 5.45 9.87 11.26
CA MET A 89 5.00 11.12 10.63
C MET A 89 3.67 11.64 11.20
N GLN A 90 2.78 10.74 11.59
CA GLN A 90 1.45 11.08 12.10
C GLN A 90 1.42 11.23 13.62
N THR A 91 2.47 10.81 14.33
CA THR A 91 2.50 10.76 15.80
C THR A 91 2.21 12.12 16.45
N ALA A 92 2.73 13.21 15.88
CA ALA A 92 2.47 14.56 16.42
C ALA A 92 0.98 14.93 16.34
N SER A 93 0.33 14.63 15.22
CA SER A 93 -1.11 14.84 15.05
C SER A 93 -1.93 13.88 15.91
N LEU A 94 -1.53 12.61 15.99
CA LEU A 94 -2.20 11.59 16.82
C LEU A 94 -2.19 11.95 18.30
N ARG A 95 -1.11 12.57 18.82
CA ARG A 95 -1.04 13.05 20.21
C ARG A 95 -2.03 14.16 20.52
N GLN A 96 -2.49 14.90 19.51
CA GLN A 96 -3.48 15.96 19.66
C GLN A 96 -4.92 15.45 19.51
N CYS A 97 -5.10 14.21 19.03
CA CYS A 97 -6.40 13.59 18.90
C CYS A 97 -6.90 13.14 20.28
N GLY A 98 -8.11 13.58 20.68
CA GLY A 98 -8.75 13.11 21.91
C GLY A 98 -9.25 11.66 21.83
N PHE A 99 -9.46 11.15 20.60
CA PHE A 99 -9.91 9.78 20.35
C PHE A 99 -9.23 9.20 19.12
N VAL A 100 -8.93 7.90 19.16
CA VAL A 100 -8.48 7.11 18.01
C VAL A 100 -9.54 6.04 17.77
N ILE A 101 -10.23 6.12 16.64
CA ILE A 101 -11.23 5.13 16.25
C ILE A 101 -10.52 4.07 15.43
N VAL A 102 -10.60 2.81 15.87
CA VAL A 102 -9.99 1.66 15.20
C VAL A 102 -11.11 0.73 14.76
N ASP A 103 -11.19 0.50 13.45
CA ASP A 103 -12.02 -0.57 12.89
C ASP A 103 -11.13 -1.80 12.69
N LEU A 104 -11.53 -2.92 13.29
CA LEU A 104 -10.82 -4.19 13.22
C LEU A 104 -11.45 -5.10 12.17
N SER A 105 -11.80 -4.53 11.02
CA SER A 105 -12.42 -5.27 9.93
C SER A 105 -11.44 -6.27 9.31
N ASP A 106 -11.93 -7.49 9.11
CA ASP A 106 -11.20 -8.53 8.40
C ASP A 106 -11.31 -8.32 6.88
N ILE A 107 -10.26 -8.63 6.14
CA ILE A 107 -10.27 -8.54 4.68
C ILE A 107 -10.68 -9.90 4.10
N ALA A 108 -11.90 -9.98 3.55
CA ALA A 108 -12.36 -11.17 2.83
C ALA A 108 -11.53 -11.41 1.56
N LYS A 109 -11.02 -12.63 1.41
CA LYS A 109 -10.24 -13.13 0.29
C LYS A 109 -10.75 -14.52 -0.09
N THR A 110 -11.99 -14.59 -0.53
CA THR A 110 -12.72 -15.83 -0.91
C THR A 110 -11.96 -16.76 -1.86
N TYR A 111 -11.09 -16.23 -2.73
CA TYR A 111 -10.30 -17.02 -3.68
C TYR A 111 -8.84 -17.26 -3.26
N ALA A 112 -8.39 -16.74 -2.12
CA ALA A 112 -7.01 -16.91 -1.69
C ALA A 112 -6.81 -18.30 -1.06
N GLN A 113 -5.80 -19.02 -1.53
CA GLN A 113 -5.45 -20.35 -1.01
C GLN A 113 -4.18 -20.36 -0.16
N LYS A 114 -3.28 -19.38 -0.37
CA LYS A 114 -1.99 -19.26 0.34
C LYS A 114 -1.63 -17.80 0.52
N MET A 115 -1.59 -17.34 1.77
CA MET A 115 -1.13 -16.01 2.18
C MET A 115 -0.82 -16.01 3.68
N GLU A 116 0.08 -15.13 4.13
CA GLU A 116 0.29 -14.90 5.56
C GLU A 116 -0.98 -14.33 6.21
N GLY A 117 -1.33 -14.82 7.41
CA GLY A 117 -2.52 -14.38 8.14
C GLY A 117 -3.86 -14.87 7.57
N LEU A 118 -3.83 -15.74 6.54
CA LEU A 118 -5.01 -16.33 5.94
C LEU A 118 -5.68 -17.32 6.91
N VAL A 119 -6.95 -17.11 7.23
CA VAL A 119 -7.75 -17.92 8.15
C VAL A 119 -9.15 -18.15 7.57
N GLY A 120 -9.70 -19.35 7.75
CA GLY A 120 -11.09 -19.63 7.43
C GLY A 120 -12.00 -19.00 8.49
N VAL A 121 -13.01 -18.25 8.06
CA VAL A 121 -14.07 -17.72 8.92
C VAL A 121 -15.39 -18.19 8.36
N TYR A 122 -16.23 -18.76 9.21
CA TYR A 122 -17.56 -19.19 8.81
C TYR A 122 -18.44 -17.96 8.55
N ASP A 123 -18.94 -17.84 7.32
CA ASP A 123 -19.84 -16.77 6.91
C ASP A 123 -21.28 -17.21 7.16
N GLY A 124 -21.90 -16.66 8.21
CA GLY A 124 -23.28 -16.95 8.59
C GLY A 124 -24.34 -16.42 7.60
N SER A 125 -23.95 -15.55 6.66
CA SER A 125 -24.85 -14.99 5.63
C SER A 125 -25.04 -15.94 4.46
N GLU A 126 -23.94 -16.55 3.99
CA GLU A 126 -23.95 -17.47 2.84
C GLU A 126 -23.97 -18.95 3.26
N GLY A 127 -23.75 -19.24 4.55
CA GLY A 127 -23.70 -20.60 5.07
C GLY A 127 -22.43 -21.37 4.69
N ASP A 128 -21.42 -20.67 4.17
CA ASP A 128 -20.16 -21.23 3.67
C ASP A 128 -18.94 -20.66 4.44
N THR A 129 -17.78 -21.27 4.28
CA THR A 129 -16.52 -20.80 4.89
C THR A 129 -15.82 -19.83 3.94
N ALA A 130 -15.90 -18.53 4.23
CA ALA A 130 -15.10 -17.53 3.55
C ALA A 130 -13.68 -17.48 4.15
N VAL A 131 -12.68 -17.18 3.32
CA VAL A 131 -11.29 -17.09 3.76
C VAL A 131 -10.93 -15.62 3.95
N PHE A 132 -10.44 -15.27 5.12
CA PHE A 132 -10.10 -13.89 5.50
C PHE A 132 -8.62 -13.77 5.83
N ILE A 133 -8.08 -12.56 5.74
CA ILE A 133 -6.80 -12.23 6.34
C ILE A 133 -7.07 -11.58 7.68
N ARG A 134 -6.69 -12.27 8.76
CA ARG A 134 -6.73 -11.70 10.10
C ARG A 134 -5.45 -10.92 10.32
N ILE A 135 -5.57 -9.60 10.47
CA ILE A 135 -4.45 -8.76 10.88
C ILE A 135 -4.16 -9.10 12.35
N LYS A 136 -3.10 -9.86 12.60
CA LYS A 136 -2.63 -10.07 13.97
C LYS A 136 -1.98 -8.77 14.44
N CYS A 137 -2.58 -8.12 15.43
CA CYS A 137 -1.82 -7.24 16.30
C CYS A 137 -0.90 -8.13 17.14
N GLU A 138 0.39 -8.15 16.81
CA GLU A 138 1.41 -8.67 17.72
C GLU A 138 1.67 -7.60 18.78
N ASN A 139 1.67 -8.02 20.06
CA ASN A 139 2.03 -7.20 21.22
C ASN A 139 3.54 -7.12 21.37
#